data_AF-A0A2W0A1U6-F1
#
_entry.id   AF-A0A2W0A1U6-F1
#
_cell.length_a   1.000
_cell.length_b   1.000
_cell.length_c   1.000
_cell.angle_alpha   90.00
_cell.angle_beta   90.00
_cell.angle_gamma   90.00
#
_symmetry.space_group_name_H-M   'P 1'
#
loop_
_entity.id
_entity.type
_entity.pdbx_description
1 polymer ?
#
loop_
_entity_poly.entity_id
_entity_poly.type
_entity_poly.pdbx_seq_one_letter_code
_entity_poly.pdbx_strand_id
1 'polypeptide(L)'
;DFLYAGFPGMTRYAREYAKRRAPDGNMNRLYVVESTPSSTGVKADNRLPLRTTEIESFVRVLAAGVGIEAGVNGWAGDRAGGKFLSAIVQDLQNHRGSSVIIPGEHQSPTVHALVHGMNQALGNAGRTVVYTDPVNANPINQTESLRDLVNDMR
;
A
#
# COMPACT_ATOMS: atom_id res chain seq x y z
N ASP A 1 1.41 -2.43 -6.87
CA ASP A 1 2.72 -3.06 -7.16
C ASP A 1 3.66 -1.94 -7.60
N PHE A 2 4.53 -1.42 -6.71
CA PHE A 2 5.32 -0.22 -7.03
C PHE A 2 6.60 -0.51 -7.83
N LEU A 3 7.01 -1.78 -7.89
CA LEU A 3 8.11 -2.26 -8.74
C LEU A 3 7.65 -2.72 -10.13
N TYR A 4 6.34 -2.70 -10.41
CA TYR A 4 5.81 -3.02 -11.72
C TYR A 4 6.11 -1.91 -12.73
N ALA A 5 6.55 -2.28 -13.94
CA ALA A 5 6.96 -1.33 -14.98
C ALA A 5 5.86 -0.33 -15.37
N GLY A 6 4.58 -0.69 -15.24
CA GLY A 6 3.46 0.22 -15.50
C GLY A 6 3.10 1.15 -14.34
N PHE A 7 3.74 1.03 -13.16
CA PHE A 7 3.46 1.90 -12.03
C PHE A 7 4.11 3.29 -12.24
N PRO A 8 3.36 4.40 -12.10
CA PRO A 8 3.91 5.73 -12.24
C PRO A 8 5.09 5.97 -11.30
N GLY A 9 6.22 6.45 -11.84
CA GLY A 9 7.43 6.70 -11.05
C GLY A 9 8.23 5.44 -10.67
N MET A 10 7.89 4.26 -11.20
CA MET A 10 8.56 2.99 -10.90
C MET A 10 10.09 3.08 -10.97
N THR A 11 10.66 3.72 -12.00
CA THR A 11 12.13 3.81 -12.15
C THR A 11 12.79 4.46 -10.93
N ARG A 12 12.17 5.52 -10.39
CA ARG A 12 12.65 6.17 -9.17
C ARG A 12 12.50 5.23 -7.98
N TYR A 13 11.31 4.69 -7.77
CA TYR A 13 11.02 3.84 -6.60
C TYR A 13 11.87 2.57 -6.57
N ALA A 14 12.05 1.91 -7.71
CA ALA A 14 12.91 0.75 -7.83
C ALA A 14 14.36 1.08 -7.48
N ARG A 15 14.88 2.22 -7.98
CA ARG A 15 16.25 2.68 -7.67
C ARG A 15 16.41 3.02 -6.18
N GLU A 16 15.48 3.77 -5.60
CA GLU A 16 15.55 4.17 -4.19
C GLU A 16 15.38 2.98 -3.25
N TYR A 17 14.48 2.05 -3.58
CA TYR A 17 14.33 0.79 -2.86
C TYR A 17 15.62 -0.04 -2.93
N ALA A 18 16.17 -0.28 -4.13
CA ALA A 18 17.37 -1.10 -4.31
C ALA A 18 18.59 -0.55 -3.55
N LYS A 19 18.75 0.78 -3.46
CA LYS A 19 19.81 1.41 -2.67
C LYS A 19 19.80 1.03 -1.18
N ARG A 20 18.64 0.64 -0.64
CA ARG A 20 18.44 0.24 0.76
C ARG A 20 18.32 -1.28 0.91
N ARG A 21 18.89 -2.05 -0.02
CA ARG A 21 18.86 -3.53 -0.03
C ARG A 21 20.24 -4.17 -0.03
N ALA A 22 21.27 -3.44 0.38
CA ALA A 22 22.62 -3.98 0.56
C ALA A 22 22.66 -4.93 1.78
N PRO A 23 23.08 -6.20 1.63
CA PRO A 23 23.04 -7.21 2.70
C PRO A 23 23.83 -6.85 3.96
N ASP A 24 24.94 -6.15 3.79
CA ASP A 24 25.87 -5.82 4.88
C ASP A 24 25.48 -4.54 5.65
N GLY A 25 24.30 -3.97 5.35
CA GLY A 25 23.82 -2.72 5.94
C GLY A 25 22.41 -2.80 6.52
N ASN A 26 21.92 -1.67 7.04
CA ASN A 26 20.53 -1.55 7.49
C ASN A 26 19.58 -1.53 6.28
N MET A 27 18.97 -2.68 6.01
CA MET A 27 18.08 -2.87 4.88
C MET A 27 16.65 -2.45 5.18
N ASN A 28 15.96 -1.90 4.17
CA ASN A 28 14.52 -1.75 4.22
C ASN A 28 13.88 -3.15 4.23
N ARG A 29 13.11 -3.44 5.28
CA ARG A 29 12.27 -4.64 5.35
C ARG A 29 11.02 -4.42 4.49
N LEU A 30 10.74 -5.33 3.57
CA LEU A 30 9.55 -5.28 2.73
C LEU A 30 8.57 -6.39 3.14
N TYR A 31 7.41 -5.97 3.62
CA TYR A 31 6.24 -6.81 3.86
C TYR A 31 5.25 -6.66 2.70
N VAL A 32 4.79 -7.78 2.15
CA VAL A 32 3.78 -7.78 1.08
C VAL A 32 2.62 -8.68 1.46
N VAL A 33 1.43 -8.09 1.46
CA VAL A 33 0.16 -8.79 1.60
C VAL A 33 -0.57 -8.66 0.26
N GLU A 34 -0.73 -9.75 -0.46
CA GLU A 34 -1.29 -9.73 -1.81
C GLU A 34 -2.07 -11.01 -2.13
N SER A 35 -3.04 -10.92 -3.03
CA SER A 35 -3.82 -12.06 -3.50
C SER A 35 -3.18 -12.78 -4.69
N THR A 36 -2.61 -12.01 -5.61
CA THR A 36 -1.92 -12.53 -6.80
C THR A 36 -0.43 -12.20 -6.69
N PRO A 37 0.49 -13.13 -7.03
CA PRO A 37 1.91 -12.86 -7.10
C PRO A 37 2.24 -11.61 -7.93
N SER A 38 3.03 -10.69 -7.37
CA SER A 38 3.44 -9.45 -8.03
C SER A 38 4.96 -9.29 -8.10
N SER A 39 5.44 -8.34 -8.91
CA SER A 39 6.88 -8.05 -9.02
C SER A 39 7.46 -7.51 -7.70
N THR A 40 6.70 -6.67 -7.00
CA THR A 40 7.01 -6.24 -5.63
C THR A 40 7.03 -7.44 -4.66
N GLY A 41 6.04 -8.34 -4.76
CA GLY A 41 5.94 -9.53 -3.91
C GLY A 41 7.15 -10.46 -4.00
N VAL A 42 7.71 -10.64 -5.21
CA VAL A 42 8.93 -11.44 -5.43
C VAL A 42 10.17 -10.83 -4.76
N LYS A 43 10.18 -9.51 -4.54
CA LYS A 43 11.28 -8.80 -3.86
C LYS A 43 11.04 -8.60 -2.36
N ALA A 44 9.93 -9.10 -1.83
CA ALA A 44 9.59 -8.98 -0.42
C ALA A 44 10.44 -9.91 0.45
N ASP A 45 10.76 -9.47 1.66
CA ASP A 45 11.37 -10.33 2.67
C ASP A 45 10.32 -11.24 3.32
N ASN A 46 9.11 -10.69 3.48
CA ASN A 46 8.01 -11.35 4.16
C ASN A 46 6.74 -11.18 3.32
N ARG A 47 6.19 -12.29 2.83
CA ARG A 47 5.00 -12.29 1.97
C ARG A 47 3.90 -13.13 2.59
N LEU A 48 2.71 -12.55 2.72
CA LEU A 48 1.51 -13.24 3.18
C LEU A 48 0.46 -13.25 2.05
N PRO A 49 0.23 -14.40 1.40
CA PRO A 49 -0.85 -14.52 0.42
C PRO A 49 -2.21 -14.49 1.14
N LEU A 50 -3.12 -13.59 0.74
CA LEU A 50 -4.49 -13.51 1.26
C LEU A 50 -5.50 -13.40 0.13
N ARG A 51 -6.72 -13.90 0.33
CA ARG A 51 -7.80 -13.61 -0.63
C ARG A 51 -8.13 -12.13 -0.58
N THR A 52 -8.55 -11.55 -1.72
CA THR A 52 -8.93 -10.14 -1.80
C THR A 52 -9.99 -9.76 -0.77
N THR A 53 -10.93 -10.66 -0.47
CA THR A 53 -11.98 -10.48 0.54
C THR A 53 -11.47 -10.41 1.99
N GLU A 54 -10.23 -10.85 2.24
CA GLU A 54 -9.60 -10.84 3.57
C GLU A 54 -8.65 -9.66 3.77
N ILE A 55 -8.27 -8.96 2.69
CA ILE A 55 -7.31 -7.85 2.78
C ILE A 55 -7.89 -6.70 3.61
N GLU A 56 -9.16 -6.35 3.42
CA GLU A 56 -9.77 -5.25 4.18
C GLU A 56 -9.84 -5.56 5.68
N SER A 57 -10.23 -6.78 6.07
CA SER A 57 -10.25 -7.18 7.49
C SER A 57 -8.85 -7.23 8.09
N PHE A 58 -7.85 -7.72 7.35
CA PHE A 58 -6.44 -7.66 7.74
C PHE A 58 -5.98 -6.21 7.98
N VAL A 59 -6.28 -5.30 7.05
CA VAL A 59 -5.92 -3.87 7.15
C VAL A 59 -6.61 -3.19 8.33
N ARG A 60 -7.85 -3.54 8.66
CA ARG A 60 -8.53 -3.02 9.85
C ARG A 60 -7.85 -3.45 11.16
N VAL A 61 -7.42 -4.70 11.25
CA VAL A 61 -6.66 -5.18 12.42
C VAL A 61 -5.28 -4.53 12.48
N LEU A 62 -4.61 -4.35 11.34
CA LEU A 62 -3.35 -3.60 11.26
C LEU A 62 -3.52 -2.14 11.72
N ALA A 63 -4.58 -1.48 11.26
CA ALA A 63 -4.93 -0.11 11.64
C ALA A 63 -5.14 0.02 13.16
N ALA A 64 -5.89 -0.92 13.76
CA ALA A 64 -6.04 -0.99 15.21
C ALA A 64 -4.69 -1.18 15.94
N GLY A 65 -3.81 -2.03 15.41
CA GLY A 65 -2.47 -2.24 15.96
C GLY A 65 -1.58 -1.00 15.93
N VAL A 66 -1.83 -0.05 15.03
CA VAL A 66 -1.12 1.24 14.98
C VAL A 66 -1.89 2.40 15.63
N GLY A 67 -3.01 2.11 16.30
CA GLY A 67 -3.77 3.09 17.10
C GLY A 67 -4.93 3.78 16.37
N ILE A 68 -5.44 3.20 15.28
CA ILE A 68 -6.60 3.73 14.53
C ILE A 68 -7.81 2.84 14.78
N GLU A 69 -8.90 3.45 15.26
CA GLU A 69 -10.18 2.77 15.36
C GLU A 69 -10.75 2.50 13.97
N ALA A 70 -10.88 1.23 13.61
CA ALA A 70 -11.24 0.80 12.26
C ALA A 70 -12.43 -0.18 12.22
N GLY A 71 -13.33 -0.15 13.22
CA GLY A 71 -14.52 -1.02 13.26
C GLY A 71 -14.16 -2.49 13.09
N VAL A 72 -13.34 -3.01 14.01
CA VAL A 72 -12.67 -4.30 13.85
C VAL A 72 -13.67 -5.46 13.96
N ASN A 73 -14.05 -6.04 12.83
CA ASN A 73 -14.49 -7.44 12.77
C ASN A 73 -13.21 -8.26 12.57
N GLY A 74 -12.77 -8.96 13.62
CA GLY A 74 -11.45 -9.60 13.68
C GLY A 74 -11.09 -10.38 12.41
N TRP A 75 -9.86 -10.20 11.92
CA TRP A 75 -9.34 -11.01 10.83
C TRP A 75 -9.04 -12.43 11.35
N ALA A 76 -9.71 -13.43 10.78
CA ALA A 76 -9.59 -14.84 11.15
C ALA A 76 -8.36 -15.50 10.51
N GLY A 77 -7.19 -14.85 10.59
CA GLY A 77 -5.93 -15.42 10.15
C GLY A 77 -5.51 -16.62 10.98
N ASP A 78 -4.68 -17.50 10.41
CA ASP A 78 -4.05 -18.57 11.17
C ASP A 78 -2.97 -18.03 12.13
N ARG A 79 -2.36 -18.93 12.93
CA ARG A 79 -1.32 -18.54 13.89
C ARG A 79 -0.11 -17.86 13.21
N ALA A 80 0.25 -18.29 12.01
CA ALA A 80 1.37 -17.70 11.27
C ALA A 80 1.03 -16.28 10.79
N GLY A 81 -0.18 -16.10 10.28
CA GLY A 81 -0.75 -14.81 9.90
C GLY A 81 -0.83 -13.83 11.07
N GLY A 82 -1.26 -14.30 12.25
CA GLY A 82 -1.27 -13.48 13.46
C GLY A 82 0.14 -13.02 13.86
N LYS A 83 1.15 -13.91 13.82
CA LYS A 83 2.55 -13.54 14.08
C LYS A 83 3.08 -12.55 13.04
N PHE A 84 2.74 -12.73 11.77
CA PHE A 84 3.11 -11.83 10.68
C PHE A 84 2.54 -10.43 10.91
N LEU A 85 1.25 -10.32 11.27
CA LEU A 85 0.61 -9.04 11.58
C LEU A 85 1.28 -8.36 12.78
N SER A 86 1.51 -9.09 13.88
CA SER A 86 2.18 -8.53 15.06
C SER A 86 3.60 -8.04 14.75
N ALA A 87 4.34 -8.75 13.90
CA ALA A 87 5.67 -8.32 13.47
C ALA A 87 5.60 -7.01 12.66
N ILE A 88 4.63 -6.87 11.75
CA ILE A 88 4.42 -5.62 11.01
C ILE A 88 4.11 -4.48 11.97
N VAL A 89 3.16 -4.67 12.90
CA VAL A 89 2.78 -3.64 13.87
C VAL A 89 4.00 -3.18 14.67
N GLN A 90 4.79 -4.12 15.20
CA GLN A 90 5.97 -3.80 15.98
C GLN A 90 7.01 -3.02 15.16
N ASP A 91 7.27 -3.45 13.92
CA ASP A 91 8.22 -2.78 13.04
C ASP A 91 7.76 -1.38 12.66
N LEU A 92 6.48 -1.19 12.33
CA LEU A 92 5.92 0.12 12.01
C LEU A 92 6.02 1.08 13.20
N GLN A 93 5.72 0.60 14.41
CA GLN A 93 5.81 1.41 15.63
C GLN A 93 7.25 1.77 15.99
N ASN A 94 8.21 0.87 15.75
CA ASN A 94 9.64 1.13 15.97
C ASN A 94 10.25 2.10 14.93
N HIS A 95 9.61 2.25 13.75
CA HIS A 95 10.11 3.06 12.64
C HIS A 95 9.12 4.16 12.23
N ARG A 96 8.52 4.83 13.23
CA ARG A 96 7.62 5.97 13.03
C ARG A 96 8.36 7.12 12.33
N GLY A 97 7.79 7.61 11.22
CA GLY A 97 8.35 8.66 10.39
C GLY A 97 9.49 8.24 9.46
N SER A 98 9.88 6.96 9.47
CA SER A 98 10.85 6.35 8.56
C SER A 98 10.32 5.08 7.88
N SER A 99 9.02 4.83 7.96
CA SER A 99 8.30 3.73 7.32
C SER A 99 7.34 4.25 6.25
N VAL A 100 6.71 3.35 5.50
CA VAL A 100 5.65 3.69 4.55
C VAL A 100 4.71 2.51 4.38
N ILE A 101 3.41 2.78 4.29
CA ILE A 101 2.38 1.79 3.95
C ILE A 101 1.78 2.20 2.60
N ILE A 102 1.74 1.28 1.64
CA ILE A 102 1.28 1.54 0.27
C ILE A 102 0.05 0.66 -0.01
N PRO A 103 -1.14 1.24 -0.28
CA PRO A 103 -2.29 0.44 -0.70
C PRO A 103 -2.09 -0.01 -2.15
N GLY A 104 -2.55 -1.23 -2.47
CA GLY A 104 -2.62 -1.68 -3.86
C GLY A 104 -3.69 -0.91 -4.63
N GLU A 105 -3.48 -0.67 -5.91
CA GLU A 105 -4.37 0.13 -6.78
C GLU A 105 -5.82 -0.39 -6.83
N HIS A 106 -6.00 -1.70 -6.73
CA HIS A 106 -7.31 -2.35 -6.81
C HIS A 106 -7.99 -2.52 -5.44
N GLN A 107 -7.48 -1.89 -4.39
CA GLN A 107 -8.09 -1.98 -3.06
C GLN A 107 -9.30 -1.05 -2.96
N SER A 108 -10.19 -1.36 -2.01
CA SER A 108 -11.39 -0.54 -1.78
C SER A 108 -11.00 0.88 -1.31
N PRO A 109 -11.84 1.90 -1.57
CA PRO A 109 -11.62 3.25 -1.03
C PRO A 109 -11.41 3.27 0.49
N THR A 110 -12.08 2.36 1.20
CA THR A 110 -11.90 2.14 2.64
C THR A 110 -10.46 1.76 3.00
N VAL A 111 -9.87 0.80 2.29
CA VAL A 111 -8.48 0.39 2.51
C VAL A 111 -7.52 1.55 2.22
N HIS A 112 -7.75 2.28 1.12
CA HIS A 112 -6.96 3.48 0.83
C HIS A 112 -7.03 4.49 1.98
N ALA A 113 -8.23 4.85 2.43
CA ALA A 113 -8.44 5.80 3.53
C ALA A 113 -7.74 5.35 4.83
N LEU A 114 -7.86 4.07 5.20
CA LEU A 114 -7.17 3.50 6.35
C LEU A 114 -5.65 3.61 6.22
N VAL A 115 -5.09 3.31 5.04
CA VAL A 115 -3.65 3.41 4.80
C VAL A 115 -3.15 4.87 4.87
N HIS A 116 -3.91 5.82 4.35
CA HIS A 116 -3.61 7.25 4.54
C HIS A 116 -3.62 7.61 6.03
N GLY A 117 -4.65 7.20 6.77
CA GLY A 117 -4.74 7.39 8.21
C GLY A 117 -3.55 6.77 8.96
N MET A 118 -3.15 5.54 8.64
CA MET A 118 -2.02 4.87 9.28
C MET A 118 -0.70 5.59 9.00
N ASN A 119 -0.46 6.02 7.76
CA ASN A 119 0.73 6.82 7.44
C ASN A 119 0.73 8.16 8.20
N GLN A 120 -0.42 8.81 8.36
CA GLN A 120 -0.52 10.01 9.20
C GLN A 120 -0.23 9.69 10.67
N ALA A 121 -0.87 8.65 11.22
CA ALA A 121 -0.72 8.23 12.61
C ALA A 121 0.72 7.81 12.93
N LEU A 122 1.45 7.22 11.98
CA LEU A 122 2.85 6.84 12.12
C LEU A 122 3.84 8.01 11.89
N GLY A 123 3.35 9.19 11.52
CA GLY A 123 4.20 10.36 11.24
C GLY A 123 4.96 10.29 9.91
N ASN A 124 4.47 9.47 8.97
CA ASN A 124 5.07 9.28 7.64
C ASN A 124 4.69 10.41 6.67
N ALA A 125 3.53 11.04 6.89
CA ALA A 125 3.07 12.19 6.11
C ALA A 125 4.06 13.37 6.22
N GLY A 126 4.44 13.93 5.06
CA GLY A 126 5.44 14.99 4.94
C GLY A 126 6.90 14.51 5.05
N ARG A 127 7.14 13.21 5.27
CA ARG A 127 8.49 12.62 5.37
C ARG A 127 8.72 11.57 4.30
N THR A 128 8.15 10.40 4.49
CA THR A 128 8.22 9.27 3.56
C THR A 128 7.03 9.23 2.61
N VAL A 129 5.92 9.88 2.99
CA VAL A 129 4.72 10.04 2.16
C VAL A 129 4.48 11.53 1.94
N VAL A 130 4.46 11.95 0.68
CA VAL A 130 4.17 13.33 0.30
C VAL A 130 2.82 13.35 -0.42
N TYR A 131 1.89 14.14 0.09
CA TYR A 131 0.61 14.41 -0.57
C TYR A 131 0.76 15.66 -1.42
N THR A 132 0.39 15.56 -2.70
CA THR A 132 0.42 16.66 -3.65
C THR A 132 -0.98 16.86 -4.21
N ASP A 133 -1.18 18.01 -4.88
CA ASP A 133 -2.35 18.16 -5.74
C ASP A 133 -2.36 17.05 -6.81
N PRO A 134 -3.56 16.57 -7.22
CA PRO A 134 -3.67 15.55 -8.24
C PRO A 134 -2.98 15.97 -9.53
N VAL A 135 -2.02 15.17 -9.98
CA VAL A 135 -1.35 15.36 -11.29
C VAL A 135 -2.23 14.71 -12.37
N ASN A 136 -3.31 15.38 -12.74
CA ASN A 136 -4.21 14.92 -13.79
C ASN A 136 -3.59 15.27 -15.16
N ALA A 137 -3.12 14.27 -15.91
CA ALA A 137 -2.57 14.47 -17.25
C ALA A 137 -3.59 15.08 -18.22
N ASN A 138 -4.88 14.80 -18.03
CA ASN A 138 -6.02 15.46 -18.67
C ASN A 138 -7.26 15.29 -17.77
N PRO A 139 -7.66 16.30 -16.97
CA PRO A 139 -8.86 16.24 -16.14
C PRO A 139 -10.11 16.44 -16.99
N ILE A 140 -10.43 15.47 -17.85
CA ILE A 140 -11.69 15.44 -18.59
C ILE A 140 -12.69 14.54 -17.86
N ASN A 141 -13.96 14.95 -17.87
CA ASN A 141 -15.05 14.07 -17.49
C ASN A 141 -15.16 12.96 -18.54
N GLN A 142 -14.67 11.77 -18.21
CA GLN A 142 -14.61 10.65 -19.17
C GLN A 142 -15.99 10.25 -19.70
N THR A 143 -17.04 10.44 -18.89
CA THR A 143 -18.43 10.16 -19.32
C THR A 143 -18.88 11.15 -20.38
N GLU A 144 -18.51 12.42 -20.25
CA GLU A 144 -18.83 13.48 -21.19
C GLU A 144 -18.02 13.32 -22.48
N SER A 145 -16.72 13.08 -22.36
CA SER A 145 -15.84 12.80 -23.50
C SER A 145 -16.27 11.57 -24.31
N LEU A 146 -16.77 10.52 -23.66
CA LEU A 146 -17.33 9.35 -24.35
C LEU A 146 -18.61 9.71 -25.11
N ARG A 147 -19.48 10.56 -24.54
CA ARG A 147 -20.71 11.01 -25.22
C ARG A 147 -20.37 11.84 -26.46
N ASP A 148 -19.40 12.74 -26.35
CA ASP A 148 -18.97 13.57 -27.47
C ASP A 148 -18.40 12.72 -28.60
N LEU A 149 -17.53 11.74 -28.28
CA LEU A 149 -17.03 10.78 -29.26
C LEU A 149 -18.16 10.00 -29.97
N VAL A 150 -19.17 9.54 -29.20
CA VAL A 150 -20.32 8.83 -29.77
C VAL A 150 -21.14 9.73 -30.70
N ASN A 151 -21.25 11.02 -30.39
CA ASN A 151 -21.91 12.00 -31.27
C ASN A 151 -21.10 12.24 -32.55
N ASP A 152 -19.77 12.36 -32.47
CA ASP A 152 -18.88 12.58 -33.62
C ASP A 152 -18.83 11.38 -34.59
N MET A 153 -19.18 10.18 -34.13
CA MET A 153 -19.24 8.97 -34.97
C MET A 153 -20.56 8.79 -35.74
N ARG A 154 -21.55 9.66 -35.56
CA ARG A 154 -22.85 9.63 -36.26
C ARG A 154 -22.85 10.50 -37.50
#